data_AF-U4R5L5-F1
#
_entry.id   AF-U4R5L5-F1
#
_cell.length_a   1.000
_cell.length_b   1.000
_cell.length_c   1.000
_cell.angle_alpha   90.00
_cell.angle_beta   90.00
_cell.angle_gamma   90.00
#
_symmetry.space_group_name_H-M   'P 1'
#
loop_
_entity.id
_entity.type
_entity.pdbx_description
1 polymer ?
#
loop_
_entity_poly.entity_id
_entity_poly.type
_entity_poly.pdbx_seq_one_letter_code
_entity_poly.pdbx_strand_id
1 'polypeptide(L)'
;MNSNQKDKKAKLSMISSAICNMADLPKKMIKYATPAALLLIILGTVFFIINRMSNSYSSIFDSTATSFIINSFYVLCEFLIAAFVIDIVIKKKA
;
A
#
# COMPACT_ATOMS: atom_id res chain seq x y z
N MET A 1 -36.83 -11.80 19.28
CA MET A 1 -35.62 -11.24 18.61
C MET A 1 -36.09 -10.17 17.64
N ASN A 2 -35.70 -8.90 17.84
CA ASN A 2 -36.29 -7.76 17.15
C ASN A 2 -35.95 -7.78 15.63
N SER A 3 -36.89 -7.46 14.74
CA SER A 3 -36.69 -7.51 13.27
C SER A 3 -35.46 -6.70 12.82
N ASN A 4 -35.28 -5.52 13.39
CA ASN A 4 -34.12 -4.64 13.20
C ASN A 4 -32.76 -5.27 13.55
N GLN A 5 -32.70 -6.23 14.49
CA GLN A 5 -31.45 -6.95 14.81
C GLN A 5 -31.13 -8.04 13.78
N LYS A 6 -32.16 -8.65 13.16
CA LYS A 6 -32.00 -9.69 12.14
C LYS A 6 -31.45 -9.09 10.84
N ASP A 7 -31.95 -7.93 10.44
CA ASP A 7 -31.46 -7.19 9.26
C ASP A 7 -30.02 -6.70 9.42
N LYS A 8 -29.65 -6.19 10.61
CA LYS A 8 -28.26 -5.79 10.91
C LYS A 8 -27.31 -6.97 10.86
N LYS A 9 -27.68 -8.13 11.41
CA LYS A 9 -26.87 -9.37 11.32
C LYS A 9 -26.71 -9.86 9.89
N ALA A 10 -27.79 -9.81 9.09
CA ALA A 10 -27.76 -10.23 7.68
C ALA A 10 -26.85 -9.32 6.82
N LYS A 11 -26.93 -8.00 7.00
CA LYS A 11 -26.00 -7.06 6.32
C LYS A 11 -24.55 -7.28 6.73
N LEU A 12 -24.30 -7.52 8.02
CA LEU A 12 -22.96 -7.79 8.53
C LEU A 12 -22.39 -9.10 7.98
N SER A 13 -23.21 -10.15 7.84
CA SER A 13 -22.77 -11.42 7.24
C SER A 13 -22.48 -11.29 5.75
N MET A 14 -23.26 -10.51 5.01
CA MET A 14 -22.99 -10.22 3.59
C MET A 14 -21.65 -9.50 3.40
N ILE A 15 -21.39 -8.46 4.20
CA ILE A 15 -20.11 -7.73 4.16
C ILE A 15 -18.96 -8.67 4.56
N SER A 16 -19.17 -9.51 5.57
CA SER A 16 -18.19 -10.51 5.99
C SER A 16 -17.84 -11.51 4.88
N SER A 17 -18.85 -12.05 4.19
CA SER A 17 -18.65 -12.98 3.08
C SER A 17 -17.93 -12.32 1.91
N ALA A 18 -18.29 -11.08 1.56
CA ALA A 18 -17.61 -10.33 0.50
C ALA A 18 -16.13 -10.11 0.84
N ILE A 19 -15.82 -9.79 2.10
CA ILE A 19 -14.44 -9.62 2.59
C ILE A 19 -13.67 -10.96 2.59
N CYS A 20 -14.29 -12.08 2.99
CA CYS A 20 -13.65 -13.41 2.91
C CYS A 20 -13.38 -13.84 1.46
N ASN A 21 -14.25 -13.48 0.52
CA ASN A 21 -14.01 -13.71 -0.91
C ASN A 21 -12.85 -12.87 -1.49
N MET A 22 -12.34 -11.89 -0.73
CA MET A 22 -11.15 -11.10 -1.06
C MET A 22 -9.87 -11.64 -0.40
N ALA A 23 -9.84 -12.87 0.09
CA ALA A 23 -8.66 -13.44 0.75
C ALA A 23 -7.37 -13.44 -0.10
N ASP A 24 -7.50 -13.50 -1.43
CA ASP A 24 -6.34 -13.41 -2.34
C ASP A 24 -5.87 -11.98 -2.61
N LEU A 25 -6.66 -10.98 -2.21
CA LEU A 25 -6.43 -9.56 -2.46
C LEU A 25 -5.17 -9.06 -1.75
N PRO A 26 -4.94 -9.29 -0.44
CA PRO A 26 -3.69 -8.87 0.23
C PRO A 26 -2.45 -9.54 -0.37
N LYS A 27 -2.53 -10.84 -0.73
CA LYS A 27 -1.43 -11.56 -1.40
C LYS A 27 -1.09 -10.96 -2.77
N LYS A 28 -2.11 -10.66 -3.58
CA LYS A 28 -1.91 -10.02 -4.90
C LYS A 28 -1.39 -8.59 -4.75
N MET A 29 -1.94 -7.81 -3.82
CA MET A 29 -1.50 -6.45 -3.51
C MET A 29 -0.01 -6.41 -3.18
N ILE A 30 0.46 -7.25 -2.25
CA ILE A 30 1.88 -7.29 -1.89
C ILE A 30 2.74 -7.73 -3.08
N LYS A 31 2.30 -8.73 -3.85
CA LYS A 31 3.07 -9.27 -4.99
C LYS A 31 3.31 -8.23 -6.09
N TYR A 32 2.35 -7.35 -6.36
CA TYR A 32 2.47 -6.36 -7.44
C TYR A 32 2.91 -4.97 -6.95
N ALA A 33 2.48 -4.55 -5.76
CA ALA A 33 2.82 -3.23 -5.24
C ALA A 33 4.27 -3.13 -4.76
N THR A 34 4.80 -4.19 -4.15
CA THR A 34 6.19 -4.22 -3.68
C THR A 34 7.20 -3.96 -4.81
N PRO A 35 7.18 -4.71 -5.94
CA PRO A 35 8.12 -4.44 -7.03
C PRO A 35 7.88 -3.08 -7.71
N ALA A 36 6.63 -2.62 -7.81
CA ALA A 36 6.32 -1.30 -8.38
C ALA A 36 6.90 -0.16 -7.52
N ALA A 37 6.75 -0.23 -6.20
CA ALA A 37 7.31 0.75 -5.27
C ALA A 37 8.84 0.70 -5.25
N LEU A 38 9.44 -0.49 -5.30
CA LEU A 38 10.89 -0.64 -5.42
C LEU A 38 11.41 0.04 -6.69
N LEU A 39 10.72 -0.13 -7.82
CA LEU A 39 11.05 0.53 -9.08
C LEU A 39 11.01 2.06 -8.95
N LEU A 40 9.99 2.61 -8.30
CA LEU A 40 9.89 4.05 -8.06
C LEU A 40 11.04 4.58 -7.19
N ILE A 41 11.40 3.84 -6.14
CA ILE A 41 12.53 4.18 -5.26
C ILE A 41 13.86 4.14 -6.03
N ILE A 42 14.06 3.11 -6.86
CA ILE A 42 15.25 2.98 -7.71
C ILE A 42 15.33 4.17 -8.68
N LEU A 43 14.23 4.50 -9.36
CA LEU A 43 14.18 5.64 -10.29
C LEU A 43 14.50 6.95 -9.56
N GLY A 44 13.89 7.21 -8.40
CA GLY A 44 14.20 8.39 -7.60
C GLY A 44 15.67 8.48 -7.19
N THR A 45 16.26 7.34 -6.81
CA THR A 45 17.67 7.25 -6.42
C THR A 45 18.60 7.49 -7.60
N VAL A 46 18.28 6.95 -8.77
CA VAL A 46 19.04 7.18 -10.01
C VAL A 46 19.01 8.67 -10.38
N PHE A 47 17.84 9.30 -10.33
CA PHE A 47 17.72 10.75 -10.57
C PHE A 47 18.54 11.58 -9.58
N PHE A 48 18.54 11.18 -8.31
CA PHE A 48 19.37 11.83 -7.29
C PHE A 48 20.87 11.72 -7.61
N ILE A 49 21.35 10.52 -7.98
CA ILE A 49 22.76 10.31 -8.35
C ILE A 49 23.14 11.13 -9.59
N ILE A 50 22.32 11.12 -10.63
CA ILE A 50 22.57 11.88 -11.86
C ILE A 50 22.65 13.38 -11.56
N ASN A 51 21.74 13.91 -10.75
CA ASN A 51 21.78 15.32 -10.36
C ASN A 51 23.05 15.69 -9.59
N ARG A 52 23.50 14.81 -8.69
CA ARG A 52 24.73 15.00 -7.91
C ARG A 52 26.02 14.88 -8.74
N MET A 53 26.02 14.04 -9.76
CA MET A 53 27.18 13.85 -10.65
C MET A 53 27.22 14.85 -11.80
N SER A 54 26.10 15.54 -12.07
CA SER A 54 26.02 16.55 -13.12
C SER A 54 26.82 17.80 -12.73
N ASN A 55 27.53 18.37 -13.70
CA ASN A 55 28.15 19.69 -13.57
C ASN A 55 27.11 20.82 -13.33
N SER A 56 25.84 20.55 -13.64
CA SER A 56 24.71 21.47 -13.41
C SER A 56 23.91 21.06 -12.17
N TYR A 57 24.60 20.84 -11.06
CA TYR A 57 23.99 20.49 -9.78
C TYR A 57 22.90 21.48 -9.38
N SER A 58 21.74 20.97 -8.95
CA SER A 58 20.66 21.76 -8.37
C SER A 58 20.28 21.22 -7.00
N SER A 59 20.43 22.05 -5.95
CA SER A 59 20.01 21.69 -4.59
C SER A 59 18.49 21.51 -4.47
N ILE A 60 17.72 22.25 -5.27
CA ILE A 60 16.26 22.15 -5.36
C ILE A 60 15.87 20.77 -5.93
N PHE A 61 16.58 20.32 -6.97
CA PHE A 61 16.34 19.01 -7.56
C PHE A 61 16.73 17.89 -6.58
N ASP A 62 17.83 18.04 -5.85
CA ASP A 62 18.26 17.11 -4.79
C ASP A 62 17.19 16.97 -3.70
N SER A 63 16.67 18.10 -3.21
CA SER A 63 15.62 18.13 -2.19
C SER A 63 14.32 17.49 -2.70
N THR A 64 13.98 17.74 -3.96
CA THR A 64 12.79 17.18 -4.61
C THR A 64 12.93 15.67 -4.80
N ALA A 65 14.07 15.20 -5.31
CA ALA A 65 14.35 13.77 -5.46
C ALA A 65 14.35 13.05 -4.12
N THR A 66 14.97 13.64 -3.09
CA THR A 66 14.98 13.09 -1.73
C THR A 66 13.56 12.99 -1.16
N SER A 67 12.77 14.05 -1.28
CA SER A 67 11.36 14.05 -0.83
C SER A 67 10.52 13.02 -1.59
N PHE A 68 10.76 12.85 -2.89
CA PHE A 68 10.09 11.85 -3.72
C PHE A 68 10.42 10.42 -3.26
N ILE A 69 11.69 10.13 -2.97
CA ILE A 69 12.13 8.82 -2.44
C ILE A 69 11.45 8.55 -1.10
N ILE A 70 11.49 9.51 -0.18
CA ILE A 70 10.91 9.38 1.17
C ILE A 70 9.40 9.14 1.08
N ASN A 71 8.68 9.93 0.30
CA ASN A 71 7.23 9.75 0.14
C ASN A 71 6.88 8.41 -0.51
N SER A 72 7.66 7.97 -1.50
CA SER A 72 7.47 6.65 -2.11
C SER A 72 7.64 5.51 -1.09
N PHE A 73 8.59 5.67 -0.16
CA PHE A 73 8.78 4.71 0.92
C PHE A 73 7.61 4.74 1.93
N TYR A 74 7.12 5.92 2.31
CA TYR A 74 5.95 6.03 3.19
C TYR A 74 4.71 5.36 2.59
N VAL A 75 4.41 5.62 1.32
CA VAL A 75 3.28 5.00 0.62
C VAL A 75 3.42 3.48 0.59
N LEU A 76 4.64 2.96 0.35
CA LEU A 76 4.91 1.52 0.41
C LEU A 76 4.63 0.95 1.81
N CYS A 77 5.11 1.61 2.86
CA CYS A 77 4.88 1.19 4.24
C CYS A 77 3.40 1.17 4.61
N GLU A 78 2.66 2.24 4.32
CA GLU A 78 1.22 2.31 4.56
C GLU A 78 0.47 1.21 3.83
N PHE A 79 0.86 0.94 2.59
CA PHE A 79 0.24 -0.10 1.78
C PHE A 79 0.52 -1.51 2.33
N LEU A 80 1.74 -1.79 2.80
CA LEU A 80 2.08 -3.05 3.45
C LEU A 80 1.31 -3.23 4.75
N ILE A 81 1.20 -2.18 5.58
CA ILE A 81 0.42 -2.21 6.82
C ILE A 81 -1.06 -2.49 6.50
N ALA A 82 -1.64 -1.78 5.53
CA ALA A 82 -3.03 -2.00 5.11
C ALA A 82 -3.26 -3.44 4.61
N ALA A 83 -2.37 -3.96 3.75
CA ALA A 83 -2.45 -5.33 3.28
C ALA A 83 -2.35 -6.35 4.42
N PHE A 84 -1.49 -6.10 5.42
CA PHE A 84 -1.34 -6.98 6.58
C PHE A 84 -2.55 -6.95 7.51
N VAL A 85 -3.12 -5.77 7.76
CA VAL A 85 -4.36 -5.61 8.53
C VAL A 85 -5.51 -6.34 7.85
N ILE A 86 -5.64 -6.22 6.52
CA ILE A 86 -6.65 -6.94 5.74
C ILE A 86 -6.43 -8.45 5.84
N ASP A 87 -5.18 -8.94 5.71
CA ASP A 87 -4.87 -10.37 5.86
C ASP A 87 -5.28 -10.90 7.25
N ILE A 88 -4.96 -10.18 8.33
CA ILE A 88 -5.36 -10.56 9.70
C ILE A 88 -6.88 -10.58 9.86
N VAL A 89 -7.58 -9.54 9.38
CA VAL A 89 -9.05 -9.45 9.51
C VAL A 89 -9.74 -10.57 8.74
N ILE A 90 -9.22 -10.93 7.57
CA ILE A 90 -9.75 -12.03 6.75
C ILE A 90 -9.43 -13.38 7.39
N LYS A 91 -8.17 -13.64 7.76
CA LYS A 91 -7.76 -14.90 8.42
C LYS A 91 -8.48 -15.16 9.74
N LYS A 92 -8.80 -14.11 10.51
CA LYS A 92 -9.53 -14.24 11.78
C LYS A 92 -11.00 -14.67 11.58
N LYS A 93 -11.53 -14.61 10.36
CA LYS A 93 -12.91 -14.96 10.01
C LYS A 93 -13.09 -16.28 9.26
N ALA A 94 -12.01 -16.86 8.74
CA ALA A 94 -11.99 -18.22 8.19
C ALA A 94 -11.84 -19.23 9.34
#